data_AF-A0A357A3T2-F1
#
_entry.id   AF-A0A357A3T2-F1
#
_cell.length_a   1.000
_cell.length_b   1.000
_cell.length_c   1.000
_cell.angle_alpha   90.00
_cell.angle_beta   90.00
_cell.angle_gamma   90.00
#
_symmetry.space_group_name_H-M   'P 1'
#
loop_
_entity.id
_entity.type
_entity.pdbx_description
1 polymer ?
#
loop_
_entity_poly.entity_id
_entity_poly.type
_entity_poly.pdbx_seq_one_letter_code
_entity_poly.pdbx_strand_id
1 'polypeptide(L)'
;MSSASSNPLRTTTQIALYLKDSPQSQALSTFVEVSRIPMMGEFIEIGGRLYRVFLVCHQPDSQEVTASVGAVKTPWEGCQSLIETQNI
;
A
#
# COMPACT_ATOMS: atom_id res chain seq x y z
N MET A 1 -14.22 32.39 -24.76
CA MET A 1 -14.15 30.92 -24.95
C MET A 1 -13.37 30.36 -23.77
N SER A 2 -14.09 29.86 -22.76
CA SER A 2 -13.48 29.40 -21.51
C SER A 2 -12.90 28.01 -21.74
N SER A 3 -11.58 27.89 -21.67
CA SER A 3 -10.86 26.63 -21.69
C SER A 3 -11.19 25.86 -20.42
N ALA A 4 -12.12 24.91 -20.53
CA ALA A 4 -12.39 23.95 -19.47
C ALA A 4 -11.11 23.15 -19.23
N SER A 5 -10.46 23.38 -18.09
CA SER A 5 -9.39 22.53 -17.61
C SER A 5 -10.00 21.15 -17.33
N SER A 6 -9.77 20.21 -18.25
CA SER A 6 -10.06 18.81 -18.03
C SER A 6 -9.14 18.30 -16.91
N ASN A 7 -9.60 18.41 -15.66
CA ASN A 7 -9.03 17.63 -14.57
C ASN A 7 -9.26 16.16 -14.92
N PRO A 8 -8.22 15.33 -15.14
CA PRO A 8 -8.45 13.90 -15.21
C PRO A 8 -9.06 13.50 -13.86
N LEU A 9 -10.27 12.95 -13.90
CA LEU A 9 -10.92 12.34 -12.74
C LEU A 9 -9.89 11.37 -12.15
N ARG A 10 -9.32 11.72 -10.98
CA ARG A 10 -8.49 10.79 -10.23
C ARG A 10 -9.42 9.67 -9.78
N THR A 11 -9.44 8.58 -10.53
CA THR A 11 -10.10 7.34 -10.14
C THR A 11 -9.36 6.79 -8.94
N THR A 12 -9.93 6.96 -7.74
CA THR A 12 -9.50 6.24 -6.55
C THR A 12 -10.12 4.86 -6.55
N THR A 13 -9.47 3.92 -5.86
CA THR A 13 -9.97 2.57 -5.66
C THR A 13 -9.88 2.19 -4.20
N GLN A 14 -10.84 1.42 -3.70
CA GLN A 14 -10.85 0.94 -2.33
C GLN A 14 -10.09 -0.40 -2.24
N ILE A 15 -9.26 -0.54 -1.22
CA ILE A 15 -8.55 -1.77 -0.89
C ILE A 15 -8.76 -2.14 0.58
N ALA A 16 -8.68 -3.43 0.87
CA ALA A 16 -8.51 -3.95 2.23
C ALA A 16 -7.02 -3.96 2.57
N LEU A 17 -6.64 -3.32 3.67
CA LEU A 17 -5.26 -3.21 4.10
C LEU A 17 -5.07 -3.89 5.46
N TYR A 18 -4.10 -4.80 5.52
CA TYR A 18 -3.74 -5.56 6.70
C TYR A 18 -2.33 -5.15 7.15
N LEU A 19 -2.23 -4.49 8.29
CA LEU A 19 -0.99 -3.99 8.85
C LEU A 19 -0.52 -4.85 10.02
N LYS A 20 0.73 -5.28 9.96
CA LYS A 20 1.39 -6.01 11.05
C LYS A 20 2.52 -5.17 11.62
N ASP A 21 2.63 -5.06 12.94
CA ASP A 21 3.78 -4.40 13.57
C ASP A 21 5.03 -5.30 13.58
N SER A 22 4.85 -6.61 13.53
CA SER A 22 5.89 -7.62 13.34
C SER A 22 5.34 -8.85 12.61
N PRO A 23 6.18 -9.71 11.99
CA PRO A 23 5.72 -10.92 11.30
C PRO A 23 4.84 -11.85 12.16
N GLN A 24 5.05 -11.86 13.49
CA GLN A 24 4.33 -12.70 14.43
C GLN A 24 3.07 -12.03 15.04
N SER A 25 2.93 -10.70 14.90
CA SER A 25 1.78 -9.97 15.44
C SER A 25 0.46 -10.32 14.74
N GLN A 26 -0.67 -10.01 15.38
CA GLN A 26 -1.96 -9.99 14.68
C GLN A 26 -2.03 -8.80 13.72
N ALA A 27 -2.74 -8.96 12.61
CA ALA A 27 -2.94 -7.88 11.66
C ALA A 27 -4.06 -6.96 12.14
N LEU A 28 -3.84 -5.65 12.03
CA LEU A 28 -4.89 -4.65 12.06
C LEU A 28 -5.44 -4.50 10.63
N SER A 29 -6.74 -4.71 10.42
CA SER A 29 -7.39 -4.53 9.12
C SER A 29 -8.12 -3.20 9.04
N THR A 30 -8.01 -2.53 7.90
CA THR A 30 -8.76 -1.30 7.59
C THR A 30 -9.05 -1.23 6.09
N PHE A 31 -10.02 -0.41 5.70
CA PHE A 31 -10.31 -0.11 4.29
C PHE A 31 -9.76 1.27 3.96
N VAL A 32 -9.01 1.38 2.87
CA VAL A 32 -8.40 2.65 2.45
C VAL A 32 -8.64 2.90 0.96
N GLU A 33 -8.85 4.17 0.62
CA GLU A 33 -8.86 4.61 -0.77
C GLU A 33 -7.44 4.93 -1.22
N VAL A 34 -7.06 4.40 -2.38
CA VAL A 34 -5.74 4.62 -2.97
C VAL A 34 -5.89 5.03 -4.43
N SER A 35 -4.97 5.86 -4.93
CA SER A 35 -4.92 6.18 -6.36
C SER A 35 -4.41 5.01 -7.21
N ARG A 36 -3.70 4.06 -6.58
CA ARG A 36 -3.26 2.80 -7.18
C ARG A 36 -3.06 1.74 -6.10
N ILE A 37 -3.26 0.49 -6.46
CA ILE A 37 -2.95 -0.64 -5.59
C ILE A 37 -1.41 -0.70 -5.42
N PRO A 38 -0.88 -0.71 -4.18
CA PRO A 38 0.56 -0.88 -3.93
C PRO A 38 1.10 -2.18 -4.50
N MET A 39 2.38 -2.19 -4.86
CA MET A 39 3.08 -3.38 -5.36
C MET A 39 3.77 -4.13 -4.23
N MET A 40 4.03 -5.42 -4.44
CA MET A 40 4.84 -6.20 -3.50
C MET A 40 6.24 -5.59 -3.34
N GLY A 41 6.71 -5.47 -2.11
CA GLY A 41 7.99 -4.88 -1.76
C GLY A 41 8.00 -3.35 -1.64
N GLU A 42 6.93 -2.68 -2.08
CA GLU A 42 6.76 -1.23 -1.96
C GLU A 42 6.61 -0.82 -0.49
N PHE A 43 7.00 0.42 -0.19
CA PHE A 43 6.78 1.04 1.10
C PHE A 43 5.56 1.96 1.08
N ILE A 44 4.73 1.85 2.10
CA ILE A 44 3.59 2.73 2.34
C ILE A 44 3.75 3.40 3.70
N GLU A 45 3.43 4.69 3.79
CA GLU A 45 3.43 5.44 5.04
C GLU A 45 2.00 5.58 5.57
N ILE A 46 1.78 5.18 6.83
CA ILE A 46 0.49 5.29 7.50
C ILE A 46 0.70 5.77 8.92
N GLY A 47 0.12 6.91 9.27
CA GLY A 47 0.23 7.50 10.61
C GLY A 47 1.68 7.73 11.06
N GLY A 48 2.55 8.16 10.14
CA GLY A 48 3.98 8.39 10.40
C GLY A 48 4.81 7.12 10.61
N ARG A 49 4.26 5.95 10.27
CA ARG A 49 4.97 4.66 10.31
C ARG A 49 5.11 4.11 8.90
N LEU A 50 6.28 3.55 8.61
CA LEU A 50 6.56 2.94 7.33
C LEU A 50 6.27 1.43 7.38
N TYR A 51 5.57 0.93 6.37
CA TYR A 51 5.23 -0.48 6.21
C TYR A 51 5.69 -0.95 4.84
N ARG A 52 6.32 -2.13 4.79
CA ARG A 52 6.68 -2.79 3.53
C ARG A 52 5.61 -3.79 3.15
N VAL A 53 5.09 -3.66 1.93
CA VAL A 53 4.12 -4.57 1.36
C VAL A 53 4.77 -5.92 1.12
N PHE A 54 4.15 -6.99 1.60
CA PHE A 54 4.62 -8.36 1.40
C PHE A 54 3.58 -9.26 0.72
N LEU A 55 2.33 -8.78 0.59
CA LEU A 55 1.25 -9.50 -0.08
C LEU A 55 0.36 -8.52 -0.83
N VAL A 56 0.01 -8.86 -2.07
CA VAL A 56 -1.00 -8.17 -2.87
C VAL A 56 -1.87 -9.23 -3.54
N CYS A 57 -3.18 -9.17 -3.32
CA CYS A 57 -4.16 -10.06 -3.93
C CYS A 57 -5.24 -9.21 -4.61
N HIS A 58 -5.33 -9.28 -5.93
CA HIS A 58 -6.35 -8.55 -6.70
C HIS A 58 -7.68 -9.30 -6.70
N GLN A 59 -8.76 -8.56 -6.51
CA GLN A 59 -10.13 -9.08 -6.48
C GLN A 59 -11.04 -8.15 -7.29
N PRO A 60 -10.91 -8.14 -8.63
CA PRO A 60 -11.65 -7.22 -9.48
C PRO A 60 -13.18 -7.43 -9.42
N ASP A 61 -13.64 -8.61 -9.02
CA ASP A 61 -15.07 -8.97 -8.96
C ASP A 61 -15.73 -8.68 -7.60
N SER A 62 -14.97 -8.21 -6.60
CA SER A 62 -15.52 -7.85 -5.29
C SER A 62 -16.18 -6.47 -5.35
N GLN A 63 -17.40 -6.38 -4.81
CA GLN A 63 -18.16 -5.12 -4.80
C GLN A 63 -17.63 -4.11 -3.79
N GLU A 64 -16.83 -4.54 -2.81
CA GLU A 64 -16.37 -3.70 -1.70
C GLU A 64 -14.91 -3.28 -1.85
N VAL A 65 -14.04 -4.16 -2.36
CA VAL A 65 -12.60 -3.86 -2.49
C VAL A 65 -12.01 -4.44 -3.76
N THR A 66 -11.10 -3.71 -4.38
CA THR A 66 -10.43 -4.17 -5.61
C THR A 66 -9.17 -5.00 -5.35
N ALA A 67 -8.62 -4.93 -4.14
CA ALA A 67 -7.50 -5.76 -3.70
C ALA A 67 -7.42 -5.86 -2.17
N SER A 68 -6.76 -6.92 -1.72
CA SER A 68 -6.25 -7.08 -0.35
C SER A 68 -4.74 -6.90 -0.33
N VAL A 69 -4.23 -6.07 0.56
CA VAL A 69 -2.81 -5.74 0.69
C VAL A 69 -2.34 -6.05 2.11
N GLY A 70 -1.28 -6.84 2.23
CA GLY A 70 -0.61 -7.12 3.49
C GLY A 70 0.72 -6.35 3.58
N ALA A 71 0.91 -5.60 4.65
CA ALA A 71 2.15 -4.86 4.89
C ALA A 71 2.65 -5.02 6.33
N VAL A 72 3.97 -5.06 6.50
CA VAL A 72 4.64 -5.23 7.79
C VAL A 72 5.47 -3.99 8.11
N LYS A 73 5.36 -3.51 9.35
CA LYS A 73 6.09 -2.33 9.81
C LYS A 73 7.57 -2.57 9.62
N THR A 74 8.23 -1.64 8.96
CA THR A 74 9.66 -1.73 8.66
C THR A 74 10.35 -0.51 9.26
N PRO A 75 11.28 -0.70 10.22
CA PRO A 75 12.04 0.41 10.77
C PRO A 75 13.04 0.95 9.74
N TRP A 76 13.57 2.15 9.98
CA TRP A 76 14.45 2.83 9.02
C TRP A 76 15.73 2.03 8.75
N GLU A 77 16.27 1.38 9.78
CA GLU A 77 17.44 0.50 9.67
C GLU A 77 17.17 -0.67 8.71
N GLY A 78 15.96 -1.23 8.76
CA GLY A 78 15.52 -2.28 7.84
C GLY A 78 15.36 -1.80 6.39
N CYS A 79 15.09 -0.50 6.19
CA CYS A 79 15.02 0.10 4.86
C CYS A 79 16.43 0.28 4.28
N GLN A 80 17.38 0.73 5.11
CA GLN A 80 18.77 0.93 4.70
C GLN A 80 19.42 -0.39 4.26
N SER A 81 19.23 -1.47 5.03
CA SER A 81 19.78 -2.79 4.66
C SER A 81 19.27 -3.29 3.30
N LEU A 82 18.05 -2.93 2.90
CA LEU A 82 17.51 -3.34 1.59
C LEU A 82 18.15 -2.57 0.42
N ILE A 83 18.51 -1.30 0.60
CA ILE A 83 19.26 -0.51 -0.39
C ILE A 83 20.66 -1.09 -0.57
N GLU A 84 21.30 -1.45 0.53
CA GLU A 84 22.65 -2.03 0.53
C GLU A 84 22.66 -3.42 -0.15
N THR A 85 21.60 -4.21 0.01
CA THR A 85 21.50 -5.55 -0.60
C THR A 85 21.17 -5.50 -2.09
N GLN A 86 20.56 -4.42 -2.60
CA GLN A 86 20.24 -4.27 -4.03
C GLN A 86 21.39 -3.67 -4.87
N ASN A 87 22.46 -3.18 -4.24
CA ASN A 87 23.64 -2.64 -4.91
C ASN A 87 24.74 -3.70 -5.16
N ILE A 88 24.36 -4.98 -5.27
CA ILE A 88 25.25 -6.12 -5.60
C ILE A 88 24.78 -6.77 -6.90
#